data_AF-A0A962VR52-F1
#
_entry.id   AF-A0A962VR52-F1
#
_cell.length_a   1.000
_cell.length_b   1.000
_cell.length_c   1.000
_cell.angle_alpha   90.00
_cell.angle_beta   90.00
_cell.angle_gamma   90.00
#
_symmetry.space_group_name_H-M   'P 1'
#
loop_
_entity.id
_entity.type
_entity.pdbx_description
1 polymer ?
#
loop_
_entity_poly.entity_id
_entity_poly.type
_entity_poly.pdbx_seq_one_letter_code
_entity_poly.pdbx_strand_id
1 'polypeptide(L)'
;TPPPGQPVGELQGPVADRRSLALLKAIIAAAKADGHIDAEEQQKIEAQIARFGLDNDTLTMLQKELEKPLNPADIAAGADSPEAAAEIYLASLLVINVDNFMERAYLDELARLLGLAPDLVAQLEAEAGH
;
A
#
# COMPACT_ATOMS: atom_id res chain seq x y z
N THR A 1 22.88 15.21 -1.52
CA THR A 1 21.70 14.43 -1.97
C THR A 1 21.68 13.14 -1.17
N PRO A 2 20.56 12.75 -0.56
CA PRO A 2 20.45 11.41 0.00
C PRO A 2 20.67 10.39 -1.13
N PRO A 3 21.29 9.23 -0.88
CA PRO A 3 21.39 8.19 -1.89
C PRO A 3 19.98 7.73 -2.30
N PRO A 4 19.74 7.41 -3.58
CA PRO A 4 18.48 6.82 -4.00
C PRO A 4 18.30 5.47 -3.29
N GLY A 5 17.15 5.27 -2.66
CA GLY A 5 16.73 3.97 -2.15
C GLY A 5 16.59 2.95 -3.29
N GLN A 6 16.80 1.68 -3.00
CA GLN A 6 16.67 0.59 -3.98
C GLN A 6 15.20 0.12 -4.07
N PRO A 7 14.71 -0.26 -5.27
CA PRO A 7 13.38 -0.85 -5.44
C PRO A 7 13.19 -2.15 -4.67
N VAL A 8 11.95 -2.51 -4.30
CA VAL A 8 11.69 -3.73 -3.50
C VAL A 8 12.26 -5.01 -4.11
N GLY A 9 12.25 -5.14 -5.44
CA GLY A 9 12.77 -6.30 -6.16
C GLY A 9 14.29 -6.46 -6.10
N GLU A 10 15.00 -5.42 -5.69
CA GLU A 10 16.47 -5.40 -5.54
C GLU A 10 16.92 -5.50 -4.08
N LEU A 11 16.00 -5.27 -3.13
CA LEU A 11 16.26 -5.40 -1.70
C LEU A 11 16.41 -6.87 -1.29
N GLN A 12 17.20 -7.11 -0.24
CA GLN A 12 17.38 -8.46 0.32
C GLN A 12 17.25 -8.46 1.85
N GLY A 13 16.83 -9.60 2.39
CA GLY A 13 16.73 -9.83 3.82
C GLY A 13 15.71 -8.91 4.50
N PRO A 14 15.91 -8.54 5.78
CA PRO A 14 14.88 -7.90 6.61
C PRO A 14 14.34 -6.55 6.09
N VAL A 15 15.02 -5.90 5.15
CA VAL A 15 14.57 -4.64 4.53
C VAL A 15 13.58 -4.93 3.40
N ALA A 16 13.82 -5.97 2.60
CA ALA A 16 12.90 -6.44 1.57
C ALA A 16 11.58 -6.90 2.19
N ASP A 17 11.65 -7.61 3.31
CA ASP A 17 10.47 -8.10 4.03
C ASP A 17 9.59 -6.94 4.52
N ARG A 18 10.22 -5.90 5.10
CA ARG A 18 9.52 -4.70 5.56
C ARG A 18 8.87 -3.92 4.42
N ARG A 19 9.59 -3.73 3.31
CA ARG A 19 9.05 -3.04 2.13
C ARG A 19 7.89 -3.82 1.53
N SER A 20 8.04 -5.13 1.36
CA SER A 20 6.98 -6.01 0.84
C SER A 20 5.73 -5.95 1.72
N LEU A 21 5.91 -5.94 3.04
CA LEU A 21 4.80 -5.77 3.97
C LEU A 21 4.14 -4.40 3.82
N ALA A 22 4.90 -3.31 3.72
CA ALA A 22 4.35 -1.96 3.53
C ALA A 22 3.50 -1.85 2.24
N LEU A 23 3.98 -2.44 1.14
CA LEU A 23 3.24 -2.49 -0.12
C LEU A 23 1.93 -3.28 0.00
N LEU A 24 1.98 -4.44 0.66
CA LEU A 24 0.79 -5.25 0.88
C LEU A 24 -0.26 -4.51 1.73
N LYS A 25 0.17 -3.78 2.76
CA LYS A 25 -0.72 -2.93 3.55
C LYS A 25 -1.33 -1.81 2.73
N ALA A 26 -0.54 -1.19 1.84
CA ALA A 26 -1.01 -0.13 0.95
C ALA A 26 -2.10 -0.61 -0.03
N ILE A 27 -1.96 -1.82 -0.55
CA ILE A 27 -2.95 -2.48 -1.42
C ILE A 27 -4.26 -2.74 -0.65
N ILE A 28 -4.16 -3.29 0.57
CA ILE A 28 -5.34 -3.57 1.41
C ILE A 28 -6.05 -2.27 1.80
N ALA A 29 -5.28 -1.24 2.19
CA ALA A 29 -5.84 0.05 2.56
C ALA A 29 -6.53 0.73 1.38
N ALA A 30 -5.93 0.67 0.19
CA ALA A 30 -6.54 1.13 -1.05
C ALA A 30 -7.87 0.43 -1.33
N ALA A 31 -7.93 -0.90 -1.22
CA ALA A 31 -9.16 -1.67 -1.39
C ALA A 31 -10.24 -1.39 -0.34
N LYS A 32 -9.89 -0.80 0.81
CA LYS A 32 -10.85 -0.40 1.87
C LYS A 32 -11.41 1.01 1.71
N ALA A 33 -10.86 1.80 0.79
CA ALA A 33 -11.09 3.24 0.77
C ALA A 33 -12.53 3.64 0.37
N ASP A 34 -13.24 2.81 -0.37
CA ASP A 34 -14.66 3.00 -0.66
C ASP A 34 -15.60 2.58 0.49
N GLY A 35 -15.05 1.96 1.55
CA GLY A 35 -15.79 1.49 2.71
C GLY A 35 -16.43 0.10 2.55
N HIS A 36 -16.10 -0.66 1.49
CA HIS A 36 -16.84 -1.88 1.14
C HIS A 36 -16.17 -3.21 1.47
N ILE A 37 -14.93 -3.29 1.98
CA ILE A 37 -14.42 -4.62 2.41
C ILE A 37 -15.29 -5.14 3.53
N ASP A 38 -16.19 -6.04 3.16
CA ASP A 38 -17.06 -6.75 4.06
C ASP A 38 -16.34 -7.98 4.62
N ALA A 39 -16.99 -8.62 5.60
CA ALA A 39 -16.42 -9.79 6.25
C ALA A 39 -16.19 -10.98 5.29
N GLU A 40 -16.94 -11.09 4.19
CA GLU A 40 -16.75 -12.16 3.21
C GLU A 40 -15.52 -11.88 2.32
N GLU A 41 -15.34 -10.63 1.89
CA GLU A 41 -14.16 -10.22 1.13
C GLU A 41 -12.89 -10.33 1.97
N GLN A 42 -12.96 -9.94 3.24
CA GLN A 42 -11.88 -10.13 4.18
C GLN A 42 -11.49 -11.62 4.30
N GLN A 43 -12.45 -12.52 4.48
CA GLN A 43 -12.18 -13.97 4.55
C GLN A 43 -11.58 -14.53 3.25
N LYS A 44 -11.98 -14.02 2.09
CA LYS A 44 -11.41 -14.44 0.79
C LYS A 44 -9.96 -14.01 0.67
N ILE A 45 -9.65 -12.77 1.05
CA ILE A 45 -8.28 -12.24 1.08
C ILE A 45 -7.43 -13.12 2.02
N GLU A 46 -7.92 -13.37 3.25
CA GLU A 46 -7.24 -14.23 4.24
C GLU A 46 -6.97 -15.65 3.72
N ALA A 47 -7.97 -16.29 3.11
CA ALA A 47 -7.84 -17.63 2.55
C ALA A 47 -6.82 -17.68 1.40
N GLN A 48 -6.77 -16.62 0.58
CA GLN A 48 -5.83 -16.54 -0.53
C GLN A 48 -4.39 -16.33 -0.05
N ILE A 49 -4.20 -15.50 0.98
CA ILE A 49 -2.91 -15.28 1.64
C ILE A 49 -2.40 -16.60 2.28
N ALA A 50 -3.25 -17.34 2.99
CA ALA A 50 -2.87 -18.62 3.59
C ALA A 50 -2.38 -19.64 2.55
N ARG A 51 -2.87 -19.57 1.30
CA ARG A 51 -2.44 -20.43 0.19
C ARG A 51 -1.07 -20.07 -0.39
N PHE A 52 -0.58 -18.84 -0.17
CA PHE A 52 0.76 -18.43 -0.60
C PHE A 52 1.89 -18.95 0.29
N GLY A 53 1.57 -19.65 1.39
CA GLY A 53 2.58 -20.27 2.25
C GLY A 53 3.41 -19.25 3.03
N LEU A 54 2.86 -18.05 3.27
CA LEU A 54 3.44 -17.11 4.24
C LEU A 54 3.52 -17.79 5.60
N ASP A 55 4.54 -17.47 6.38
CA ASP A 55 4.64 -18.00 7.73
C ASP A 55 3.46 -17.53 8.60
N ASN A 56 3.15 -18.30 9.65
CA ASN A 56 2.00 -18.02 10.52
C ASN A 56 2.07 -16.64 11.18
N ASP A 57 3.29 -16.13 11.43
CA ASP A 57 3.50 -14.82 12.04
C ASP A 57 3.13 -13.69 11.07
N THR A 58 3.50 -13.80 9.80
CA THR A 58 3.10 -12.83 8.75
C THR A 58 1.59 -12.90 8.49
N LEU A 59 1.01 -14.11 8.44
CA LEU A 59 -0.44 -14.30 8.33
C LEU A 59 -1.19 -13.60 9.47
N THR A 60 -0.75 -13.83 10.71
CA THR A 60 -1.38 -13.22 11.90
C THR A 60 -1.22 -11.70 11.92
N MET A 61 -0.07 -11.18 11.49
CA MET A 61 0.14 -9.73 11.35
C MET A 61 -0.79 -9.12 10.30
N LEU A 62 -0.97 -9.79 9.17
CA LEU A 62 -1.80 -9.32 8.08
C LEU A 62 -3.29 -9.33 8.43
N GLN A 63 -3.75 -10.37 9.13
CA GLN A 63 -5.10 -10.44 9.71
C GLN A 63 -5.37 -9.24 10.62
N LYS A 64 -4.46 -8.95 11.54
CA LYS A 64 -4.57 -7.76 12.40
C LYS A 64 -4.64 -6.46 11.61
N GLU A 65 -4.01 -6.41 10.43
CA GLU A 65 -4.07 -5.21 9.60
C GLU A 65 -5.39 -5.07 8.84
N LEU A 66 -5.98 -6.19 8.40
CA LEU A 66 -7.30 -6.20 7.78
C LEU A 66 -8.39 -5.71 8.76
N GLU A 67 -8.26 -6.05 10.06
CA GLU A 67 -9.19 -5.61 11.11
C GLU A 67 -9.05 -4.14 11.51
N LYS A 68 -7.93 -3.48 11.19
CA LYS A 68 -7.72 -2.07 11.59
C LYS A 68 -8.62 -1.13 10.80
N PRO A 69 -9.11 -0.03 11.39
CA PRO A 69 -9.70 1.05 10.61
C PRO A 69 -8.71 1.57 9.55
N LEU A 70 -9.24 1.98 8.40
CA LEU A 70 -8.42 2.58 7.35
C LEU A 70 -7.74 3.86 7.89
N ASN A 71 -6.41 3.89 7.86
CA ASN A 71 -5.62 5.03 8.30
C ASN A 71 -4.42 5.26 7.36
N PRO A 72 -4.49 6.24 6.44
CA PRO A 72 -3.41 6.55 5.51
C PRO A 72 -2.06 6.84 6.19
N ALA A 73 -2.07 7.37 7.43
CA ALA A 73 -0.84 7.66 8.17
C ALA A 73 -0.08 6.39 8.58
N ASP A 74 -0.80 5.31 8.92
CA ASP A 74 -0.17 4.03 9.26
C ASP A 74 0.49 3.38 8.03
N ILE A 75 -0.08 3.61 6.85
CA ILE A 75 0.49 3.16 5.57
C ILE A 75 1.73 3.99 5.21
N ALA A 76 1.62 5.32 5.30
CA ALA A 76 2.72 6.22 4.99
C ALA A 76 3.95 6.01 5.91
N ALA A 77 3.72 5.62 7.17
CA ALA A 77 4.81 5.28 8.10
C ALA A 77 5.67 4.08 7.65
N GLY A 78 5.21 3.28 6.70
CA GLY A 78 5.97 2.20 6.08
C GLY A 78 7.00 2.66 5.04
N ALA A 79 6.97 3.94 4.63
CA ALA A 79 7.94 4.50 3.70
C ALA A 79 9.25 4.86 4.43
N ASP A 80 10.34 4.18 4.09
CA ASP A 80 11.68 4.46 4.65
C ASP A 80 12.58 5.32 3.73
N SER A 81 12.08 5.64 2.53
CA SER A 81 12.80 6.36 1.48
C SER A 81 11.81 6.99 0.50
N PRO A 82 12.23 8.00 -0.29
CA PRO A 82 11.40 8.58 -1.35
C PRO A 82 10.94 7.53 -2.38
N GLU A 83 11.77 6.54 -2.69
CA GLU A 83 11.44 5.44 -3.58
C GLU A 83 10.37 4.53 -2.95
N ALA A 84 10.49 4.23 -1.65
CA ALA A 84 9.44 3.51 -0.91
C ALA A 84 8.10 4.23 -1.00
N ALA A 85 8.14 5.56 -0.84
CA ALA A 85 6.95 6.39 -0.86
C ALA A 85 6.28 6.34 -2.24
N ALA A 86 7.07 6.46 -3.32
CA ALA A 86 6.56 6.31 -4.68
C ALA A 86 5.99 4.90 -4.95
N GLU A 87 6.67 3.84 -4.50
CA GLU A 87 6.20 2.45 -4.65
C GLU A 87 4.89 2.21 -3.88
N ILE A 88 4.78 2.70 -2.64
CA ILE A 88 3.57 2.59 -1.83
C ILE A 88 2.39 3.30 -2.50
N TYR A 89 2.61 4.52 -2.99
CA TYR A 89 1.59 5.28 -3.70
C TYR A 89 1.14 4.55 -4.97
N LEU A 90 2.08 4.09 -5.80
CA LEU A 90 1.79 3.36 -7.03
C LEU A 90 1.02 2.06 -6.75
N ALA A 91 1.42 1.32 -5.72
CA ALA A 91 0.72 0.10 -5.31
C ALA A 91 -0.73 0.36 -4.89
N SER A 92 -0.99 1.48 -4.19
CA SER A 92 -2.36 1.90 -3.86
C SER A 92 -3.15 2.36 -5.09
N LEU A 93 -2.52 3.13 -5.98
CA LEU A 93 -3.13 3.66 -7.20
C LEU A 93 -3.61 2.55 -8.15
N LEU A 94 -2.84 1.47 -8.30
CA LEU A 94 -3.19 0.33 -9.16
C LEU A 94 -4.45 -0.44 -8.72
N VAL A 95 -4.89 -0.24 -7.49
CA VAL A 95 -6.00 -0.98 -6.87
C VAL A 95 -7.24 -0.09 -6.75
N ILE A 96 -7.03 1.21 -6.56
CA ILE A 96 -8.10 2.18 -6.38
C ILE A 96 -8.82 2.51 -7.69
N ASN A 97 -10.12 2.71 -7.59
CA ASN A 97 -10.92 3.36 -8.59
C ASN A 97 -10.90 4.89 -8.37
N VAL A 98 -10.06 5.60 -9.11
CA VAL A 98 -9.89 7.06 -9.01
C VAL A 98 -11.16 7.88 -9.33
N ASP A 99 -12.15 7.28 -10.00
CA ASP A 99 -13.46 7.91 -10.24
C ASP A 99 -14.35 7.91 -8.98
N ASN A 100 -14.04 7.05 -7.99
CA ASN A 100 -14.71 7.06 -6.70
C ASN A 100 -14.14 8.19 -5.82
N PHE A 101 -15.01 9.13 -5.43
CA PHE A 101 -14.63 10.29 -4.62
C PHE A 101 -13.93 9.93 -3.30
N MET A 102 -14.39 8.89 -2.60
CA MET A 102 -13.81 8.48 -1.31
C MET A 102 -12.42 7.89 -1.50
N GLU A 103 -12.24 7.08 -2.53
CA GLU A 103 -10.95 6.46 -2.86
C GLU A 103 -9.94 7.49 -3.38
N ARG A 104 -10.39 8.46 -4.20
CA ARG A 104 -9.56 9.59 -4.61
C ARG A 104 -9.09 10.41 -3.41
N ALA A 105 -9.98 10.71 -2.47
CA ALA A 105 -9.62 11.46 -1.26
C ALA A 105 -8.60 10.70 -0.39
N TYR A 106 -8.73 9.36 -0.29
CA TYR A 106 -7.71 8.53 0.35
C TYR A 106 -6.36 8.65 -0.35
N LEU A 107 -6.34 8.55 -1.68
CA LEU A 107 -5.12 8.55 -2.48
C LEU A 107 -4.41 9.91 -2.40
N ASP A 108 -5.16 11.01 -2.44
CA ASP A 108 -4.65 12.37 -2.28
C ASP A 108 -4.03 12.57 -0.87
N GLU A 109 -4.69 12.08 0.18
CA GLU A 109 -4.15 12.15 1.55
C GLU A 109 -2.91 11.27 1.73
N LEU A 110 -2.88 10.09 1.12
CA LEU A 110 -1.72 9.21 1.12
C LEU A 110 -0.51 9.89 0.45
N ALA A 111 -0.68 10.49 -0.73
CA ALA A 111 0.38 11.26 -1.39
C ALA A 111 0.93 12.38 -0.51
N ARG A 112 0.05 13.11 0.18
CA ARG A 112 0.41 14.19 1.09
C ARG A 112 1.25 13.69 2.28
N LEU A 113 0.85 12.57 2.90
CA LEU A 113 1.54 11.99 4.04
C LEU A 113 2.88 11.36 3.66
N LEU A 114 2.98 10.84 2.45
CA LEU A 114 4.22 10.34 1.86
C LEU A 114 5.19 11.45 1.43
N GLY A 115 4.73 12.71 1.42
CA GLY A 115 5.54 13.85 1.02
C GLY A 115 5.88 13.88 -0.47
N LEU A 116 5.03 13.29 -1.32
CA LEU A 116 5.24 13.25 -2.76
C LEU A 116 4.99 14.63 -3.39
N ALA A 117 5.88 15.04 -4.29
CA ALA A 117 5.70 16.28 -5.03
C ALA A 117 4.52 16.12 -6.02
N PRO A 118 3.72 17.19 -6.25
CA PRO A 118 2.57 17.11 -7.18
C PRO A 118 2.95 16.64 -8.59
N ASP A 119 4.10 17.08 -9.11
CA ASP A 119 4.58 16.68 -10.44
C ASP A 119 4.92 15.17 -10.50
N LEU A 120 5.45 14.61 -9.40
CA LEU A 120 5.73 13.18 -9.29
C LEU A 120 4.43 12.38 -9.20
N VAL A 121 3.46 12.86 -8.42
CA VAL A 121 2.12 12.24 -8.35
C VAL A 121 1.47 12.19 -9.73
N ALA A 122 1.46 13.30 -10.46
CA ALA A 122 0.90 13.36 -11.81
C ALA A 122 1.62 12.42 -12.79
N GLN A 123 2.95 12.29 -12.66
CA GLN A 123 3.72 11.33 -13.46
C GLN A 123 3.30 9.88 -13.15
N LEU A 124 3.19 9.52 -11.87
CA LEU A 124 2.82 8.18 -11.44
C LEU A 124 1.37 7.82 -11.85
N GLU A 125 0.44 8.78 -11.77
CA GLU A 125 -0.93 8.63 -12.28
C GLU A 125 -0.93 8.34 -13.79
N ALA A 126 -0.19 9.13 -14.58
CA ALA A 126 -0.09 8.93 -16.02
C ALA A 126 0.57 7.58 -16.41
N GLU A 127 1.58 7.13 -15.67
CA GLU A 127 2.25 5.83 -15.89
C GLU A 127 1.31 4.65 -15.60
N ALA A 128 0.44 4.77 -14.60
CA ALA A 128 -0.56 3.77 -14.27
C ALA A 128 -1.80 3.81 -15.21
N GLY A 129 -1.92 4.85 -16.05
CA GLY A 129 -3.02 5.01 -17.00
C GLY A 129 -4.26 5.69 -16.40
N HIS A 130 -4.06 6.51 -15.35
CA HIS A 130 -5.09 7.32 -14.69
C HIS A 130 -4.96 8.81 -15.02
#